data_AF-A0A8J3RCT0-F1
#
_entry.id   AF-A0A8J3RCT0-F1
#
_cell.length_a   1.000
_cell.length_b   1.000
_cell.length_c   1.000
_cell.angle_alpha   90.00
_cell.angle_beta   90.00
_cell.angle_gamma   90.00
#
_symmetry.space_group_name_H-M   'P 1'
#
loop_
_entity.id
_entity.type
_entity.pdbx_description
1 polymer ?
#
loop_
_entity_poly.entity_id
_entity_poly.type
_entity_poly.pdbx_seq_one_letter_code
_entity_poly.pdbx_strand_id
1 'polypeptide(L)'
;MLKVIPPRLLVPYLSGRRTIISGYVYREQDCARLTSPAALVEALDLGFDGSELTPEVPELYVMRWCARDIDTYVVPYGEQMGGDWSDAPPFTGNGFTTSREHVVPQFHTMPMPIPAEAEIVHLTGSGERRFADYDGLTWRPAA
;
A
#
# COMPACT_ATOMS: atom_id res chain seq x y z
N MET A 1 1.25 8.86 2.01
CA MET A 1 1.47 7.39 2.09
C MET A 1 0.46 6.69 1.21
N LEU A 2 0.81 5.49 0.73
CA LEU A 2 -0.09 4.61 0.01
C LEU A 2 0.08 3.15 0.41
N LYS A 3 -0.97 2.37 0.15
CA LYS A 3 -1.00 0.91 0.28
C LYS A 3 -1.90 0.30 -0.79
N VAL A 4 -1.40 -0.67 -1.54
CA VAL A 4 -2.25 -1.51 -2.39
C VAL A 4 -3.14 -2.37 -1.49
N ILE A 5 -4.45 -2.31 -1.70
CA ILE A 5 -5.44 -3.07 -0.94
C ILE A 5 -5.52 -4.48 -1.54
N PRO A 6 -5.23 -5.55 -0.78
CA PRO A 6 -5.51 -6.91 -1.22
C PRO A 6 -6.98 -7.05 -1.60
N PRO A 7 -7.35 -7.70 -2.72
CA PRO A 7 -8.72 -7.77 -3.22
C PRO A 7 -9.75 -8.18 -2.14
N ARG A 8 -9.45 -9.20 -1.32
CA ARG A 8 -10.30 -9.63 -0.21
C ARG A 8 -10.60 -8.55 0.84
N LEU A 9 -9.78 -7.49 0.95
CA LEU A 9 -9.90 -6.44 1.95
C LEU A 9 -10.67 -5.20 1.45
N LEU A 10 -10.93 -5.07 0.15
CA LEU A 10 -11.64 -3.91 -0.39
C LEU A 10 -13.05 -3.76 0.23
N VAL A 11 -13.87 -4.81 0.14
CA VAL A 11 -15.24 -4.79 0.70
C VAL A 11 -15.23 -4.63 2.23
N PRO A 12 -14.36 -5.31 3.01
CA PRO A 12 -14.20 -5.03 4.43
C PRO A 12 -13.87 -3.57 4.77
N TYR A 13 -13.00 -2.91 4.00
CA TYR A 13 -12.74 -1.49 4.20
C TYR A 13 -13.99 -0.65 3.92
N LEU A 14 -14.58 -0.79 2.73
CA LEU A 14 -15.75 0.00 2.32
C LEU A 14 -16.97 -0.16 3.24
N SER A 15 -17.16 -1.36 3.79
CA SER A 15 -18.25 -1.66 4.73
C SER A 15 -17.97 -1.26 6.18
N GLY A 16 -16.77 -0.74 6.48
CA GLY A 16 -16.36 -0.41 7.85
C GLY A 16 -16.06 -1.62 8.73
N ARG A 17 -16.03 -2.84 8.18
CA ARG A 17 -15.61 -4.05 8.92
C ARG A 17 -14.10 -4.10 9.17
N ARG A 18 -13.32 -3.37 8.36
CA ARG A 18 -11.90 -3.13 8.55
C ARG A 18 -11.67 -1.62 8.66
N THR A 19 -11.23 -1.17 9.83
CA THR A 19 -11.01 0.26 10.14
C THR A 19 -9.55 0.58 10.50
N ILE A 20 -8.66 -0.39 10.32
CA ILE A 20 -7.24 -0.26 10.66
C ILE A 20 -6.35 -0.52 9.44
N ILE A 21 -5.31 0.31 9.30
CA ILE A 21 -4.22 0.17 8.34
C ILE A 21 -3.02 -0.42 9.08
N SER A 22 -2.35 -1.39 8.47
CA SER A 22 -1.14 -2.03 9.01
C SER A 22 -0.30 -2.62 7.88
N GLY A 23 0.96 -2.97 8.17
CA GLY A 23 1.83 -3.66 7.22
C GLY A 23 2.67 -2.72 6.38
N TYR A 24 3.17 -3.24 5.25
CA TYR A 24 3.96 -2.47 4.30
C TYR A 24 3.17 -1.35 3.60
N VAL A 25 3.79 -0.18 3.53
CA VAL A 25 3.27 1.07 2.97
C VAL A 25 4.40 1.84 2.30
N TYR A 26 4.04 2.73 1.37
CA TYR A 26 4.99 3.44 0.53
C TYR A 26 4.68 4.94 0.52
N ARG A 27 5.69 5.77 0.24
CA ARG A 27 5.43 7.20 -0.01
C ARG A 27 4.91 7.35 -1.43
N GLU A 28 3.89 8.17 -1.60
CA GLU A 28 3.25 8.35 -2.91
C GLU A 28 4.23 8.90 -3.95
N GLN A 29 5.06 9.88 -3.56
CA GLN A 29 6.10 10.45 -4.40
C GLN A 29 7.13 9.42 -4.93
N ASP A 30 7.42 8.36 -4.17
CA ASP A 30 8.36 7.31 -4.57
C ASP A 30 7.71 6.33 -5.57
N CYS A 31 6.38 6.37 -5.69
CA CYS A 31 5.58 5.55 -6.59
C CYS A 31 4.97 6.35 -7.75
N ALA A 32 5.24 7.66 -7.86
CA ALA A 32 4.55 8.55 -8.81
C ALA A 32 4.68 8.14 -10.29
N ARG A 33 5.71 7.34 -10.64
CA ARG A 33 5.92 6.82 -12.01
C ARG A 33 5.23 5.46 -12.25
N LEU A 34 4.68 4.83 -11.23
CA LEU A 34 4.05 3.51 -11.27
C LEU A 34 2.56 3.68 -11.62
N THR A 35 2.29 3.96 -12.90
CA THR A 35 0.95 4.37 -13.36
C THR A 35 0.11 3.23 -13.92
N SER A 36 0.49 1.97 -13.70
CA SER A 36 -0.26 0.80 -14.15
C SER A 36 -0.32 -0.28 -13.06
N PRO A 37 -1.35 -1.15 -13.08
CA PRO A 37 -1.44 -2.28 -12.15
C PRO A 37 -0.17 -3.14 -12.11
N ALA A 38 0.32 -3.57 -13.28
CA ALA A 38 1.52 -4.38 -13.41
C ALA A 38 2.75 -3.69 -12.80
N ALA A 39 2.94 -2.39 -13.08
CA ALA A 39 4.07 -1.63 -12.54
C ALA A 39 4.04 -1.56 -11.01
N LEU A 40 2.86 -1.38 -10.39
CA LEU A 40 2.76 -1.41 -8.93
C LEU A 40 3.01 -2.81 -8.36
N VAL A 41 2.47 -3.87 -8.97
CA VAL A 41 2.68 -5.23 -8.47
C VAL A 41 4.16 -5.61 -8.51
N GLU A 42 4.84 -5.31 -9.62
CA GLU A 42 6.25 -5.61 -9.78
C GLU A 42 7.13 -4.72 -8.89
N ALA A 43 6.93 -3.40 -8.90
CA ALA A 43 7.80 -2.47 -8.18
C ALA A 43 7.69 -2.59 -6.66
N LEU A 44 6.56 -3.07 -6.15
CA LEU A 44 6.26 -3.19 -4.73
C LEU A 44 6.36 -4.64 -4.20
N ASP A 45 6.93 -5.54 -5.00
CA ASP A 45 7.09 -6.98 -4.72
C ASP A 45 5.78 -7.69 -4.34
N LEU A 46 4.64 -7.29 -4.89
CA LEU A 46 3.34 -7.80 -4.44
C LEU A 46 2.98 -9.16 -5.03
N GLY A 47 3.80 -9.73 -5.91
CA GLY A 47 3.60 -11.04 -6.55
C GLY A 47 4.23 -12.22 -5.80
N PHE A 48 4.47 -12.10 -4.49
CA PHE A 48 5.07 -13.15 -3.68
C PHE A 48 4.14 -14.38 -3.50
N ASP A 49 4.70 -15.51 -3.08
CA ASP A 49 3.94 -16.74 -2.83
C ASP A 49 2.85 -16.53 -1.74
N GLY A 50 1.61 -16.87 -2.09
CA GLY A 50 0.43 -16.60 -1.26
C GLY A 50 -0.21 -15.22 -1.46
N SER A 51 0.30 -14.38 -2.38
CA SER A 51 -0.38 -13.14 -2.79
C SER A 51 -1.60 -13.42 -3.69
N GLU A 52 -2.62 -12.58 -3.58
CA GLU A 52 -3.76 -12.52 -4.52
C GLU A 52 -3.46 -11.66 -5.75
N LEU A 53 -2.30 -11.00 -5.77
CA LEU A 53 -1.91 -10.07 -6.82
C LEU A 53 -0.87 -10.73 -7.73
N THR A 54 -1.06 -10.58 -9.04
CA THR A 54 -0.10 -10.98 -10.07
C THR A 54 0.13 -9.80 -11.02
N PRO A 55 1.23 -9.78 -11.79
CA PRO A 55 1.48 -8.70 -12.75
C PRO A 55 0.37 -8.53 -13.81
N GLU A 56 -0.42 -9.58 -14.05
CA GLU A 56 -1.49 -9.60 -15.05
C GLU A 56 -2.84 -9.07 -14.52
N VAL A 57 -2.93 -8.67 -13.24
CA VAL A 57 -4.19 -8.13 -12.72
C VAL A 57 -4.61 -6.88 -13.49
N PRO A 58 -5.87 -6.81 -13.97
CA PRO A 58 -6.32 -5.72 -14.84
C PRO A 58 -6.56 -4.41 -14.08
N GLU A 59 -6.74 -4.50 -12.75
CA GLU A 59 -7.04 -3.38 -11.89
C GLU A 59 -6.50 -3.58 -10.47
N LEU A 60 -6.27 -2.45 -9.78
CA LEU A 60 -5.91 -2.40 -8.37
C LEU A 60 -6.71 -1.32 -7.65
N TYR A 61 -6.85 -1.49 -6.34
CA TYR A 61 -7.35 -0.47 -5.44
C TYR A 61 -6.22 -0.03 -4.51
N VAL A 62 -5.94 1.27 -4.48
CA VAL A 62 -4.83 1.83 -3.70
C VAL A 62 -5.42 2.80 -2.68
N MET A 63 -5.17 2.53 -1.40
CA MET A 63 -5.49 3.48 -0.33
C MET A 63 -4.37 4.51 -0.23
N ARG A 64 -4.69 5.80 -0.26
CA ARG A 64 -3.73 6.91 -0.08
C ARG A 64 -4.17 7.78 1.09
N TRP A 65 -3.22 8.34 1.83
CA TRP A 65 -3.48 9.25 2.95
C TRP A 65 -2.28 10.15 3.23
N CYS A 66 -2.52 11.30 3.87
CA CYS A 66 -1.46 12.16 4.38
C CYS A 66 -0.83 11.55 5.63
N ALA A 67 0.50 11.41 5.66
CA ALA A 67 1.23 11.03 6.88
C ALA A 67 1.12 12.15 7.90
N ARG A 68 0.83 11.82 9.16
CA ARG A 68 0.86 12.77 10.29
C ARG A 68 1.96 12.39 11.25
N ASP A 69 2.45 13.35 12.03
CA ASP A 69 3.56 13.14 12.99
C ASP A 69 3.23 12.11 14.08
N ILE A 70 1.95 11.86 14.34
CA ILE A 70 1.49 10.85 15.31
C ILE A 70 1.56 9.42 14.76
N ASP A 71 1.68 9.26 13.44
CA ASP A 71 1.70 7.96 12.79
C ASP A 71 3.11 7.37 12.83
N THR A 72 3.24 6.11 13.26
CA THR A 72 4.53 5.42 13.32
C THR A 72 4.81 4.67 12.03
N TYR A 73 5.66 5.24 11.18
CA TYR A 73 6.27 4.57 10.03
C TYR A 73 7.73 4.23 10.34
N VAL A 74 8.11 2.98 10.15
CA VAL A 74 9.48 2.53 10.37
C VAL A 74 10.04 1.91 9.11
N VAL A 75 11.35 2.03 8.92
CA VAL A 75 12.06 1.26 7.90
C VAL A 75 12.34 -0.12 8.49
N PRO A 76 11.84 -1.21 7.86
CA PRO A 76 11.93 -2.56 8.41
C PRO A 76 13.30 -3.17 8.12
N TYR A 77 14.34 -2.68 8.81
CA TYR A 77 15.70 -3.22 8.65
C TYR A 77 15.83 -4.59 9.32
N GLY A 78 16.28 -5.57 8.56
CA GLY A 78 16.66 -6.89 9.08
C GLY A 78 18.07 -6.90 9.65
N GLU A 79 18.46 -8.05 10.17
CA GLU A 79 19.73 -8.25 10.89
C GLU A 79 20.97 -7.82 10.07
N GLN A 80 20.98 -8.10 8.76
CA GLN A 80 22.09 -7.73 7.87
C GLN A 80 22.28 -6.20 7.73
N MET A 81 21.24 -5.42 8.01
CA MET A 81 21.28 -3.96 8.03
C MET A 81 21.36 -3.39 9.46
N GLY A 82 21.61 -4.23 10.47
CA GLY A 82 21.70 -3.82 11.87
C GLY A 82 20.35 -3.55 12.53
N GLY A 83 19.24 -4.00 11.94
CA GLY A 83 17.93 -3.98 12.57
C GLY A 83 17.55 -5.34 13.14
N ASP A 84 16.35 -5.43 13.71
CA ASP A 84 15.81 -6.60 14.41
C ASP A 84 14.57 -7.20 13.74
N TRP A 85 14.22 -6.73 12.53
CA TRP A 85 13.04 -7.20 11.82
C TRP A 85 13.28 -8.54 11.14
N SER A 86 12.27 -9.42 11.24
CA SER A 86 12.17 -10.67 10.49
C SER A 86 10.69 -10.92 10.20
N ASP A 87 10.28 -10.80 8.94
CA ASP A 87 8.88 -10.85 8.53
C ASP A 87 8.70 -11.59 7.19
N ALA A 88 7.46 -11.89 6.84
CA ALA A 88 7.09 -12.52 5.58
C ALA A 88 7.13 -11.51 4.40
N PRO A 89 7.15 -11.99 3.14
CA PRO A 89 7.04 -11.14 1.96
C PRO A 89 5.87 -10.13 2.06
N PRO A 90 6.03 -8.90 1.53
CA PRO A 90 7.13 -8.41 0.68
C PRO A 90 8.37 -7.90 1.46
N PHE A 91 8.59 -8.34 2.70
CA PHE A 91 9.79 -8.01 3.46
C PHE A 91 11.09 -8.30 2.70
N THR A 92 11.99 -7.33 2.64
CA THR A 92 13.34 -7.47 2.06
C THR A 92 14.46 -7.28 3.09
N GLY A 93 14.16 -6.68 4.24
CA GLY A 93 15.12 -6.40 5.30
C GLY A 93 16.12 -5.28 5.00
N ASN A 94 16.11 -4.69 3.81
CA ASN A 94 17.04 -3.61 3.44
C ASN A 94 16.42 -2.21 3.39
N GLY A 95 15.11 -2.10 3.66
CA GLY A 95 14.36 -0.85 3.60
C GLY A 95 13.93 -0.43 2.19
N PHE A 96 14.09 -1.29 1.20
CA PHE A 96 13.69 -1.06 -0.20
C PHE A 96 13.00 -2.31 -0.78
N THR A 97 12.22 -2.14 -1.83
CA THR A 97 11.70 -3.29 -2.61
C THR A 97 12.81 -3.93 -3.46
N THR A 98 12.55 -5.09 -4.05
CA THR A 98 13.51 -5.84 -4.88
C THR A 98 13.51 -5.45 -6.35
N SER A 99 12.67 -4.47 -6.73
CA SER A 99 12.55 -4.00 -8.11
C SER A 99 13.89 -3.52 -8.68
N ARG A 100 14.21 -3.98 -9.89
CA ARG A 100 15.44 -3.60 -10.59
C ARG A 100 15.30 -2.27 -11.34
N GLU A 101 14.08 -1.94 -11.73
CA GLU A 101 13.76 -0.74 -12.52
C GLU A 101 13.39 0.45 -11.62
N HIS A 102 12.93 0.18 -10.39
CA HIS A 102 12.43 1.21 -9.48
C HIS A 102 13.07 1.08 -8.10
N VAL A 103 13.71 2.16 -7.64
CA VAL A 103 14.18 2.24 -6.25
C VAL A 103 13.03 2.74 -5.39
N VAL A 104 12.28 1.81 -4.78
CA VAL A 104 11.14 2.15 -3.92
C VAL A 104 11.48 1.87 -2.46
N PRO A 105 11.60 2.91 -1.61
CA PRO A 105 11.73 2.74 -0.17
C PRO A 105 10.51 2.05 0.43
N GLN A 106 10.75 1.03 1.24
CA GLN A 106 9.72 0.24 1.91
C GLN A 106 9.60 0.69 3.37
N PHE A 107 8.39 1.01 3.80
CA PHE A 107 8.07 1.33 5.19
C PHE A 107 7.05 0.34 5.73
N HIS A 108 7.02 0.18 7.05
CA HIS A 108 5.99 -0.56 7.75
C HIS A 108 5.26 0.35 8.72
N THR A 109 3.92 0.27 8.76
CA THR A 109 3.12 0.95 9.78
C THR A 109 2.57 -0.04 10.79
N MET A 110 2.70 0.29 12.08
CA MET A 110 1.95 -0.40 13.12
C MET A 110 0.44 -0.20 12.90
N PRO A 111 -0.42 -1.09 13.43
CA PRO A 111 -1.86 -0.92 13.32
C PRO A 111 -2.31 0.47 13.80
N MET A 112 -2.91 1.23 12.89
CA MET A 112 -3.41 2.58 13.15
C MET A 112 -4.81 2.74 12.53
N PRO A 113 -5.67 3.64 13.05
CA PRO A 113 -6.95 3.93 12.40
C PRO A 113 -6.72 4.49 10.99
N ILE A 114 -7.70 4.28 10.10
CA ILE A 114 -7.68 4.95 8.79
C ILE A 114 -7.71 6.47 9.02
N PRO A 115 -6.73 7.23 8.50
CA PRO A 115 -6.72 8.67 8.68
C PRO A 115 -7.91 9.32 7.95
N ALA A 116 -8.55 10.32 8.58
CA ALA A 116 -9.53 11.15 7.89
C ALA A 116 -8.93 11.75 6.62
N GLU A 117 -9.76 11.89 5.57
CA GLU A 117 -9.36 12.34 4.23
C GLU A 117 -8.49 11.32 3.45
N ALA A 118 -8.37 10.09 3.96
CA ALA A 118 -7.86 8.99 3.13
C ALA A 118 -8.77 8.78 1.92
N GLU A 119 -8.18 8.38 0.81
CA GLU A 119 -8.88 8.05 -0.43
C GLU A 119 -8.56 6.61 -0.85
N ILE A 120 -9.48 5.98 -1.58
CA ILE A 120 -9.21 4.80 -2.38
C ILE A 120 -9.24 5.24 -3.85
N VAL A 121 -8.17 4.90 -4.55
CA VAL A 121 -8.02 5.11 -5.98
C VAL A 121 -8.17 3.77 -6.69
N HIS A 122 -8.96 3.76 -7.76
CA HIS A 122 -9.08 2.63 -8.66
C HIS A 122 -8.15 2.84 -9.86
N LEU A 123 -7.18 1.95 -10.01
CA LEU A 123 -6.16 2.02 -11.05
C LEU A 123 -6.38 0.90 -12.06
N THR A 124 -6.41 1.24 -13.34
CA THR A 124 -6.47 0.28 -14.45
C THR A 124 -5.43 0.65 -15.51
N GLY A 125 -5.35 -0.14 -16.59
CA GLY A 125 -4.52 0.21 -17.76
C GLY A 125 -4.93 1.52 -18.46
N SER A 126 -6.14 2.05 -18.22
CA SER A 126 -6.58 3.34 -18.77
C SER A 126 -6.23 4.54 -17.88
N GLY A 127 -5.65 4.30 -16.70
CA GLY A 127 -5.29 5.33 -15.73
C GLY A 127 -6.01 5.16 -14.39
N GLU A 128 -5.89 6.19 -13.55
CA GLU A 128 -6.47 6.20 -12.21
C GLU A 128 -7.74 7.04 -12.13
N ARG A 129 -8.69 6.59 -11.30
CA ARG A 129 -9.85 7.37 -10.89
C ARG A 129 -10.05 7.29 -9.38
N ARG A 130 -10.51 8.39 -8.79
CA ARG A 130 -10.95 8.37 -7.39
C ARG A 130 -12.15 7.42 -7.26
N PHE A 131 -12.12 6.55 -6.26
CA PHE A 131 -13.13 5.50 -6.06
C PHE A 131 -13.96 5.75 -4.80
N ALA A 132 -13.30 6.07 -3.70
CA ALA A 132 -13.97 6.37 -2.44
C ALA A 132 -13.15 7.32 -1.56
N ASP A 133 -13.85 8.03 -0.68
CA ASP A 133 -13.32 8.98 0.28
C ASP A 133 -13.68 8.59 1.70
N TYR A 134 -12.73 8.68 2.62
CA TYR A 134 -12.95 8.43 4.04
C TYR A 134 -13.18 9.74 4.79
N ASP A 135 -14.39 9.92 5.32
CA ASP A 135 -14.77 11.14 6.04
C ASP A 135 -14.32 11.16 7.51
N GLY A 136 -13.57 10.14 7.95
CA GLY A 136 -13.18 9.94 9.35
C GLY A 136 -14.11 8.98 10.12
N LEU A 137 -15.25 8.59 9.54
CA LEU A 137 -16.19 7.63 10.10
C LEU A 137 -16.48 6.49 9.12
N THR A 138 -16.79 6.81 7.86
CA THR A 138 -17.20 5.86 6.83
C THR A 138 -16.60 6.19 5.47
N TRP A 139 -16.50 5.18 4.62
CA TRP A 139 -16.19 5.37 3.20
C TRP A 139 -17.43 5.84 2.46
N ARG A 140 -17.25 6.81 1.57
CA ARG A 140 -18.27 7.30 0.63
C ARG A 140 -17.75 7.15 -0.79
N PRO A 141 -18.60 6.82 -1.78
CA PRO A 141 -18.20 6.89 -3.18
C PRO A 141 -17.63 8.28 -3.51
N ALA A 142 -16.55 8.32 -4.27
CA ALA A 142 -16.02 9.57 -4.79
C ALA A 142 -17.04 10.20 -5.76
N ALA A 143 -17.15 11.53 -5.71
CA ALA A 143 -18.06 12.31 -6.56
C ALA A 143 -17.60 12.38 -8.02
#